data_AF-A0A1I4FHJ7-F1
#
_entry.id   AF-A0A1I4FHJ7-F1
#
_cell.length_a   1.000
_cell.length_b   1.000
_cell.length_c   1.000
_cell.angle_alpha   90.00
_cell.angle_beta   90.00
_cell.angle_gamma   90.00
#
_symmetry.space_group_name_H-M   'P 1'
#
loop_
_entity.id
_entity.type
_entity.pdbx_description
1 polymer ?
#
loop_
_entity_poly.entity_id
_entity_poly.type
_entity_poly.pdbx_seq_one_letter_code
_entity_poly.pdbx_strand_id
1 'polypeptide(L)'
;MRNDTPEDATSLELLAEMRAMIDAARQVIEVSQAAPDRPAAVAVPEPLSAEIPSEPSDLLGDISDNLLVAYHLAKYDGDPLTVALIEKVLFHVGRRLARGMSPADVGIPCH
;
A
#
# COMPACT_ATOMS: atom_id res chain seq x y z
N MET A 1 30.80 -25.73 39.65
CA MET A 1 30.56 -24.28 39.46
C MET A 1 30.01 -24.10 38.06
N ARG A 2 28.71 -23.82 37.92
CA ARG A 2 28.01 -23.62 36.65
C ARG A 2 27.96 -22.09 36.45
N ASN A 3 28.65 -21.58 35.44
CA ASN A 3 28.51 -20.20 35.02
C ASN A 3 27.29 -20.15 34.09
N ASP A 4 26.13 -19.79 34.63
CA ASP A 4 24.98 -19.37 33.83
C ASP A 4 25.25 -17.94 33.35
N THR A 5 25.38 -17.79 32.05
CA THR A 5 25.83 -16.56 31.39
C THR A 5 24.70 -15.51 31.39
N PRO A 6 24.93 -14.27 31.85
CA PRO A 6 23.89 -13.22 31.92
C PRO A 6 23.39 -12.74 30.55
N GLU A 7 24.04 -13.15 29.46
CA GLU A 7 23.76 -12.72 28.09
C GLU A 7 22.52 -13.39 27.47
N ASP A 8 22.15 -14.57 27.96
CA ASP A 8 20.98 -15.31 27.48
C ASP A 8 19.69 -14.73 28.06
N ALA A 9 19.74 -14.29 29.32
CA ALA A 9 18.63 -13.59 29.98
C ALA A 9 18.31 -12.23 29.33
N THR A 10 19.34 -11.44 28.99
CA THR A 10 19.16 -10.16 28.29
C THR A 10 18.71 -10.34 26.84
N SER A 11 19.14 -11.40 26.16
CA SER A 11 18.68 -11.72 24.80
C SER A 11 17.21 -12.14 24.78
N LEU A 12 16.75 -12.92 25.78
CA LEU A 12 15.35 -13.30 25.92
C LEU A 12 14.46 -12.12 26.33
N GLU A 13 14.96 -11.21 27.16
CA GLU A 13 14.24 -9.97 27.53
C GLU A 13 14.03 -9.06 26.33
N LEU A 14 15.06 -8.86 25.50
CA LEU A 14 14.97 -8.09 24.25
C LEU A 14 13.97 -8.73 23.27
N LEU A 15 13.94 -10.05 23.14
CA LEU A 15 12.98 -10.75 22.30
C LEU A 15 11.54 -10.60 22.81
N ALA A 16 11.34 -10.59 24.13
CA ALA A 16 10.04 -10.36 24.74
C ALA A 16 9.56 -8.92 24.49
N GLU A 17 10.45 -7.94 24.61
CA GLU A 17 10.17 -6.53 24.33
C GLU A 17 9.83 -6.29 22.86
N MET A 18 10.62 -6.85 21.94
CA MET A 18 10.33 -6.79 20.50
C MET A 18 8.98 -7.41 20.16
N ARG A 19 8.62 -8.52 20.80
CA ARG A 19 7.32 -9.17 20.59
C ARG A 19 6.17 -8.32 21.12
N ALA A 20 6.33 -7.70 22.29
CA ALA A 20 5.35 -6.78 22.85
C ALA A 20 5.11 -5.56 21.94
N MET A 21 6.17 -5.00 21.34
CA MET A 21 6.04 -3.91 20.37
C MET A 21 5.29 -4.33 19.10
N ILE A 22 5.55 -5.53 18.59
CA ILE A 22 4.85 -6.06 17.40
C ILE A 22 3.36 -6.28 17.69
N ASP A 23 3.03 -6.83 18.87
CA ASP A 23 1.64 -7.07 19.26
C ASP A 23 0.88 -5.76 19.55
N ALA A 24 1.55 -4.74 20.09
CA ALA A 24 1.00 -3.40 20.23
C ALA A 24 0.72 -2.75 18.87
N ALA A 25 1.64 -2.87 17.91
CA ALA A 25 1.44 -2.35 16.56
C ALA A 25 0.26 -3.05 15.84
N ARG A 26 0.10 -4.36 16.02
CA ARG A 26 -1.04 -5.12 15.48
C ARG A 26 -2.37 -4.64 16.04
N GLN A 27 -2.46 -4.41 17.36
CA GLN A 27 -3.69 -3.90 17.98
C GLN A 27 -4.07 -2.51 17.46
N VAL A 28 -3.10 -1.62 17.23
CA VAL A 28 -3.38 -0.30 16.64
C VAL A 28 -3.94 -0.42 15.22
N ILE A 29 -3.41 -1.34 14.42
CA ILE A 29 -3.89 -1.59 13.05
C ILE A 29 -5.29 -2.21 13.07
N GLU A 30 -5.56 -3.17 13.96
CA GLU A 30 -6.88 -3.80 14.10
C GLU A 30 -7.94 -2.81 14.60
N VAL A 31 -7.62 -1.95 15.56
CA VAL A 31 -8.51 -0.88 16.02
C VAL A 31 -8.79 0.14 14.91
N SER A 32 -7.80 0.42 14.06
CA SER A 32 -7.97 1.30 12.90
C SER A 32 -8.82 0.68 11.78
N GLN A 33 -8.86 -0.66 11.69
CA GLN A 33 -9.68 -1.41 10.72
C GLN A 33 -11.11 -1.68 11.23
N ALA A 34 -11.34 -1.58 12.55
CA ALA A 34 -12.64 -1.80 13.18
C ALA A 34 -13.55 -0.56 13.21
N ALA A 35 -13.09 0.59 12.69
CA ALA A 35 -13.93 1.74 12.43
C ALA A 35 -14.44 1.66 10.98
N PRO A 36 -15.64 1.09 10.72
CA PRO A 36 -16.27 1.30 9.42
C PRO A 36 -16.53 2.80 9.27
N ASP A 37 -16.00 3.33 8.17
CA ASP A 37 -16.19 4.67 7.66
C ASP A 37 -17.65 5.14 7.83
N ARG A 38 -17.87 5.96 8.85
CA ARG A 38 -19.05 6.81 8.97
C ARG A 38 -18.55 8.23 8.70
N PRO A 39 -19.03 8.90 7.64
CA PRO A 39 -18.42 10.14 7.19
C PRO A 39 -18.75 11.23 8.19
N ALA A 40 -17.72 11.76 8.86
CA ALA A 40 -17.80 13.03 9.57
C ALA A 40 -17.09 14.05 8.69
N ALA A 41 -17.89 14.90 8.06
CA ALA A 41 -17.46 16.06 7.30
C ALA A 41 -16.42 16.86 8.10
N VAL A 42 -15.18 16.85 7.61
CA VAL A 42 -14.17 17.84 7.97
C VAL A 42 -14.04 18.74 6.76
N ALA A 43 -14.59 19.95 6.88
CA ALA A 43 -14.48 21.00 5.89
C ALA A 43 -13.00 21.40 5.74
N VAL A 44 -12.35 20.86 4.71
CA VAL A 44 -11.11 21.38 4.11
C VAL A 44 -11.56 22.11 2.84
N PRO A 45 -11.06 23.30 2.51
CA PRO A 45 -11.47 23.97 1.27
C PRO A 45 -11.04 23.10 0.09
N GLU A 46 -12.02 22.47 -0.55
CA GLU A 46 -11.86 21.66 -1.74
C GLU A 46 -11.27 22.49 -2.89
N PRO A 47 -10.26 21.99 -3.63
CA PRO A 47 -10.17 22.38 -5.02
C PRO A 47 -11.44 21.84 -5.69
N LEU A 48 -12.21 22.71 -6.34
CA LEU A 48 -13.38 22.36 -7.15
C LEU A 48 -13.00 21.32 -8.21
N SER A 49 -12.97 20.05 -7.84
CA SER A 49 -13.05 18.92 -8.77
C SER A 49 -14.50 18.51 -8.73
N ALA A 50 -15.24 18.93 -9.75
CA ALA A 50 -16.59 18.46 -9.97
C ALA A 50 -16.60 16.94 -9.79
N GLU A 51 -17.38 16.45 -8.82
CA GLU A 51 -17.71 15.04 -8.68
C GLU A 51 -18.56 14.64 -9.91
N ILE A 52 -17.87 14.43 -11.03
CA ILE A 52 -18.36 13.58 -12.08
C ILE A 52 -18.34 12.18 -11.44
N PRO A 53 -19.43 11.41 -11.50
CA PRO A 53 -19.37 10.01 -11.12
C PRO A 53 -18.49 9.32 -12.16
N SER A 54 -17.19 9.31 -11.91
CA SER A 54 -16.23 8.60 -12.74
C SER A 54 -16.54 7.13 -12.61
N GLU A 55 -16.93 6.52 -13.72
CA GLU A 55 -17.03 5.08 -13.82
C GLU A 55 -15.73 4.47 -13.26
N PRO A 56 -15.78 3.35 -12.53
CA PRO A 56 -14.61 2.78 -11.86
C PRO A 56 -13.44 2.46 -12.81
N SER A 57 -13.70 2.40 -14.13
CA SER A 57 -12.69 2.29 -15.18
C SER A 57 -11.88 3.57 -15.39
N ASP A 58 -12.53 4.74 -15.37
CA ASP A 58 -11.87 6.04 -15.56
C ASP A 58 -10.93 6.35 -14.40
N LEU A 59 -11.36 6.09 -13.16
CA LEU A 59 -10.51 6.27 -11.97
C LEU A 59 -9.22 5.45 -12.04
N LEU A 60 -9.29 4.25 -12.62
CA LEU A 60 -8.16 3.35 -12.66
C LEU A 60 -7.19 3.67 -13.81
N GLY A 61 -7.70 4.24 -14.91
CA GLY A 61 -6.89 4.93 -15.92
C GLY A 61 -6.11 6.09 -15.32
N ASP A 62 -6.80 6.97 -14.60
CA ASP A 62 -6.19 8.14 -13.95
C ASP A 62 -5.11 7.76 -12.94
N ILE A 63 -5.33 6.71 -12.14
CA ILE A 63 -4.32 6.18 -11.21
C ILE A 63 -3.09 5.67 -11.96
N SER A 64 -3.29 4.98 -13.09
CA SER A 64 -2.20 4.41 -13.88
C SER A 64 -1.34 5.50 -14.51
N ASP A 65 -1.98 6.54 -15.08
CA ASP A 65 -1.29 7.68 -15.68
C ASP A 65 -0.50 8.48 -14.63
N ASN A 66 -1.09 8.74 -13.47
CA ASN A 66 -0.40 9.42 -12.37
C ASN A 66 0.81 8.63 -11.86
N LEU A 67 0.72 7.30 -11.79
CA LEU A 67 1.86 6.45 -11.42
C LEU A 67 2.99 6.51 -12.45
N LEU A 68 2.68 6.60 -13.74
CA LEU A 68 3.70 6.77 -14.79
C LEU A 68 4.38 8.14 -14.69
N VAL A 69 3.62 9.21 -14.41
CA VAL A 69 4.19 10.55 -14.16
C VAL A 69 5.11 10.52 -12.94
N ALA A 70 4.67 9.93 -11.83
CA ALA A 70 5.48 9.79 -10.62
C ALA A 70 6.77 8.99 -10.88
N TYR A 71 6.71 7.95 -11.70
CA TYR A 71 7.89 7.17 -12.09
C TYR A 71 8.92 8.01 -12.85
N HIS A 72 8.47 8.84 -13.79
CA HIS A 72 9.35 9.72 -14.54
C HIS A 72 10.00 10.78 -13.65
N LEU A 73 9.24 11.35 -12.72
CA LEU A 73 9.76 12.29 -11.73
C LEU A 73 10.79 11.62 -10.81
N ALA A 74 10.49 10.44 -10.27
CA ALA A 74 11.42 9.71 -9.41
C ALA A 74 12.72 9.33 -10.13
N LYS A 75 12.64 8.98 -11.42
CA LYS A 75 13.83 8.75 -12.26
C LYS A 75 14.67 10.01 -12.44
N TYR A 76 14.01 11.15 -12.62
CA TYR A 76 14.69 12.43 -12.76
C TYR A 76 15.38 12.84 -11.45
N ASP A 77 14.71 12.64 -10.32
CA ASP A 77 15.24 12.95 -8.98
C ASP A 77 16.38 12.00 -8.56
N GLY A 78 16.54 10.86 -9.24
CA GLY A 78 17.64 9.94 -9.05
C GLY A 78 17.58 9.14 -7.75
N ASP A 79 16.43 9.09 -7.07
CA ASP A 79 16.23 8.28 -5.86
C ASP A 79 15.86 6.83 -6.22
N PRO A 80 16.80 5.87 -6.07
CA PRO A 80 16.55 4.48 -6.43
C PRO A 80 15.47 3.80 -5.57
N LEU A 81 15.25 4.26 -4.33
CA LEU A 81 14.25 3.68 -3.45
C LEU A 81 12.84 4.05 -3.91
N THR A 82 12.62 5.34 -4.20
CA THR A 82 11.33 5.82 -4.72
C THR A 82 11.01 5.18 -6.07
N VAL A 83 12.00 5.05 -6.96
CA VAL A 83 11.83 4.34 -8.25
C VAL A 83 11.36 2.90 -8.03
N ALA A 84 12.04 2.15 -7.15
CA ALA A 84 11.69 0.76 -6.87
C ALA A 84 10.29 0.59 -6.24
N LEU A 85 9.87 1.53 -5.38
CA LEU A 85 8.52 1.53 -4.80
C LEU A 85 7.46 1.76 -5.87
N ILE A 86 7.66 2.73 -6.76
CA ILE A 86 6.71 3.03 -7.84
C ILE A 86 6.62 1.86 -8.82
N GLU A 87 7.74 1.22 -9.18
CA GLU A 87 7.75 0.01 -10.02
C GLU A 87 6.94 -1.13 -9.40
N LYS A 88 7.07 -1.34 -8.08
CA LYS A 88 6.30 -2.36 -7.36
C LYS A 88 4.79 -2.07 -7.39
N VAL A 89 4.40 -0.81 -7.25
CA VAL A 89 2.99 -0.39 -7.32
C VAL A 89 2.46 -0.57 -8.74
N LEU A 90 3.19 -0.10 -9.76
CA LEU A 90 2.83 -0.29 -11.17
C LEU A 90 2.63 -1.78 -11.51
N PHE A 91 3.54 -2.65 -11.06
CA PHE A 91 3.40 -4.09 -11.23
C PHE A 91 2.14 -4.65 -10.55
N HIS A 92 1.85 -4.20 -9.33
CA HIS A 92 0.67 -4.63 -8.59
C HIS A 92 -0.63 -4.22 -9.30
N VAL A 93 -0.72 -2.95 -9.74
CA VAL A 93 -1.88 -2.40 -10.45
C VAL A 93 -2.05 -3.10 -11.80
N GLY A 94 -0.99 -3.26 -12.58
CA GLY A 94 -1.02 -3.99 -13.86
C GLY A 94 -1.47 -5.44 -13.71
N ARG A 95 -1.02 -6.14 -12.65
CA ARG A 95 -1.48 -7.50 -12.35
C ARG A 95 -2.95 -7.54 -11.97
N ARG A 96 -3.45 -6.54 -11.23
CA ARG A 96 -4.87 -6.45 -10.85
C ARG A 96 -5.75 -6.19 -12.08
N LEU A 97 -5.30 -5.30 -12.97
CA LEU A 97 -5.91 -5.03 -14.26
C LEU A 97 -6.05 -6.30 -15.10
N ALA A 98 -4.93 -7.00 -15.30
CA ALA A 98 -4.90 -8.22 -16.10
C ALA A 98 -5.81 -9.34 -15.54
N ARG A 99 -6.06 -9.36 -14.22
CA ARG A 99 -6.99 -10.31 -13.58
C ARG A 99 -8.46 -9.91 -13.73
N GLY A 100 -8.74 -8.63 -13.91
CA GLY A 100 -10.09 -8.12 -14.13
C GLY A 100 -10.54 -8.22 -15.59
N MET A 101 -9.60 -8.38 -16.53
CA MET A 101 -9.89 -8.54 -17.95
C MET A 101 -10.16 -10.01 -18.28
N SER A 102 -11.36 -10.31 -18.79
CA SER A 102 -11.61 -11.56 -19.51
C SER A 102 -10.84 -11.55 -20.83
N PRO A 103 -10.37 -12.70 -21.36
CA PRO A 103 -9.76 -12.75 -22.69
C PRO A 103 -10.66 -12.14 -23.78
N ALA A 104 -11.98 -12.22 -23.61
CA ALA A 104 -12.96 -11.58 -24.49
C ALA A 104 -12.89 -10.04 -24.47
N ASP A 105 -12.55 -9.43 -23.33
CA ASP A 105 -12.46 -7.98 -23.16
C ASP A 105 -11.21 -7.39 -23.84
N VAL A 106 -10.19 -8.23 -24.07
CA VAL A 106 -8.95 -7.87 -24.77
C VAL A 106 -8.89 -8.43 -26.20
N GLY A 107 -10.03 -8.91 -26.74
CA GLY A 107 -10.13 -9.39 -28.12
C GLY A 107 -9.33 -10.66 -28.41
N ILE A 108 -8.97 -11.44 -27.38
CA ILE A 108 -8.30 -12.73 -27.56
C ILE A 108 -9.39 -13.77 -27.82
N PRO A 109 -9.40 -14.42 -29.01
CA PRO A 109 -10.39 -15.44 -29.31
C PRO A 109 -10.19 -16.62 -28.35
N CYS A 110 -11.21 -16.89 -27.52
CA CYS A 110 -11.30 -18.12 -26.75
C CYS A 110 -11.67 -19.26 -27.72
N HIS A 111 -10.75 -20.19 -27.93
CA HIS A 111 -10.98 -21.43 -28.67
C HIS A 111 -11.42 -22.55 -27.74
#